data_AF-A0A2G6E0G7-F1
#
_entry.id   AF-A0A2G6E0G7-F1
#
_cell.length_a   1.000
_cell.length_b   1.000
_cell.length_c   1.000
_cell.angle_alpha   90.00
_cell.angle_beta   90.00
_cell.angle_gamma   90.00
#
_symmetry.space_group_name_H-M   'P 1'
#
loop_
_entity.id
_entity.type
_entity.pdbx_description
1 polymer ?
#
loop_
_entity_poly.entity_id
_entity_poly.type
_entity_poly.pdbx_seq_one_letter_code
_entity_poly.pdbx_strand_id
1 'polypeptide(L)'
;MPLMSNHPLSGLLRSSPFTPIQEHMSVVFSCICLIPPLFDAVYRKDESQTHEFATQINKLETEADKLKSTFRLSLPRTLFLPVDREDLLTLIADQDKL
;
A
#
# COMPACT_ATOMS: atom_id res chain seq x y z
N MET A 1 16.89 37.99 7.26
CA MET A 1 15.57 37.33 7.23
C MET A 1 15.37 36.78 5.82
N PRO A 2 15.41 35.46 5.57
CA PRO A 2 15.07 34.98 4.25
C PRO A 2 13.54 35.02 4.06
N LEU A 3 13.12 35.47 2.89
CA LEU A 3 11.73 35.50 2.45
C LEU A 3 11.15 34.09 2.46
N MET A 4 10.15 33.86 3.32
CA MET A 4 9.30 32.68 3.27
C MET A 4 8.43 32.79 2.01
N SER A 5 8.74 32.02 0.96
CA SER A 5 7.85 31.92 -0.20
C SER A 5 6.66 31.04 0.16
N ASN A 6 5.54 31.64 0.52
CA ASN A 6 4.23 30.96 0.65
C ASN A 6 3.68 30.63 -0.75
N HIS A 7 4.31 29.70 -1.46
CA HIS A 7 3.73 29.16 -2.69
C HIS A 7 3.01 27.83 -2.41
N PRO A 8 1.67 27.76 -2.55
CA PRO A 8 0.92 26.50 -2.44
C PRO A 8 1.32 25.45 -3.50
N LEU A 9 2.16 25.83 -4.47
CA LEU A 9 2.67 24.98 -5.55
C LEU A 9 4.00 24.29 -5.21
N SER A 10 4.79 24.80 -4.26
CA SER A 10 6.12 24.22 -3.95
C SER A 10 6.04 22.90 -3.18
N GLY A 11 4.91 22.61 -2.53
CA GLY A 11 4.64 21.34 -1.85
C GLY A 11 4.19 20.20 -2.77
N LEU A 12 3.64 20.52 -3.95
CA LEU A 12 3.13 19.53 -4.92
C LEU A 12 4.24 18.78 -5.68
N LEU A 13 5.48 19.31 -5.67
CA LEU A 13 6.60 18.77 -6.45
C LEU A 13 7.56 17.88 -5.63
N ARG A 14 7.33 17.67 -4.32
CA ARG A 14 8.35 17.06 -3.45
C ARG A 14 8.19 15.56 -3.20
N SER A 15 6.98 15.01 -3.35
CA SER A 15 6.70 13.59 -3.08
C SER A 15 6.03 12.93 -4.28
N SER A 16 6.66 11.88 -4.79
CA SER A 16 6.13 11.11 -5.92
C SER A 16 4.75 10.53 -5.56
N PRO A 17 3.74 10.65 -6.44
CA PRO A 17 2.44 10.04 -6.21
C PRO A 17 2.50 8.50 -6.19
N PHE A 18 3.61 7.92 -6.64
CA PHE A 18 3.85 6.48 -6.63
C PHE A 18 4.42 5.94 -5.32
N THR A 19 5.01 6.78 -4.46
CA THR A 19 5.62 6.30 -3.21
C THR A 19 4.62 5.56 -2.31
N PRO A 20 3.41 6.08 -2.05
CA PRO A 20 2.42 5.35 -1.25
C PRO A 20 1.94 4.05 -1.92
N ILE A 21 1.91 4.01 -3.26
CA ILE A 21 1.54 2.82 -4.02
C ILE A 21 2.65 1.75 -3.93
N GLN A 22 3.92 2.16 -3.93
CA GLN A 22 5.06 1.27 -3.72
C GLN A 22 5.08 0.71 -2.30
N GLU A 23 4.78 1.53 -1.30
CA GLU A 23 4.64 1.10 0.10
C GLU A 23 3.51 0.08 0.25
N HIS A 24 2.33 0.36 -0.33
CA HIS A 24 1.22 -0.59 -0.38
C HIS A 24 1.63 -1.92 -1.03
N MET A 25 2.26 -1.86 -2.21
CA MET A 25 2.72 -3.06 -2.91
C MET A 25 3.75 -3.87 -2.12
N SER A 26 4.62 -3.22 -1.35
CA SER A 26 5.60 -3.91 -0.51
C SER A 26 4.91 -4.74 0.59
N VAL A 27 3.83 -4.22 1.17
CA VAL A 27 3.04 -4.94 2.18
C VAL A 27 2.26 -6.09 1.55
N VAL A 28 1.60 -5.84 0.41
CA VAL A 28 0.92 -6.90 -0.38
C VAL A 28 1.89 -8.01 -0.76
N PHE A 29 3.07 -7.67 -1.27
CA PHE A 29 4.09 -8.66 -1.62
C PHE A 29 4.55 -9.47 -0.40
N SER A 30 4.70 -8.83 0.76
CA SER A 30 5.04 -9.51 2.01
C SER A 30 3.93 -10.50 2.42
N CYS A 31 2.67 -10.13 2.21
CA CYS A 31 1.51 -11.01 2.43
C CYS A 31 1.57 -12.25 1.52
N ILE A 32 1.79 -12.04 0.22
CA ILE A 32 1.93 -13.11 -0.78
C ILE A 32 3.09 -14.05 -0.45
N CYS A 33 4.21 -13.52 0.08
CA CYS A 33 5.36 -14.33 0.47
C CYS A 33 5.06 -15.30 1.63
N LEU A 34 3.98 -15.10 2.38
CA LEU A 34 3.53 -16.02 3.43
C LEU A 34 2.67 -17.18 2.89
N ILE A 35 2.23 -17.12 1.63
CA ILE A 35 1.40 -18.15 1.04
C ILE A 35 2.16 -19.49 0.92
N PRO A 36 3.39 -19.56 0.36
CA PRO A 36 4.16 -20.81 0.33
C PRO A 36 4.37 -21.46 1.72
N PRO A 37 4.87 -20.75 2.76
CA PRO A 37 5.06 -21.36 4.07
C PRO A 37 3.74 -21.74 4.77
N LEU A 38 2.64 -21.01 4.53
CA LEU A 38 1.30 -21.42 4.98
C LEU A 38 0.92 -22.77 4.37
N PHE A 39 1.08 -22.94 3.06
CA PHE A 39 0.79 -24.21 2.39
C PHE A 39 1.68 -25.36 2.88
N ASP A 40 2.96 -25.10 3.15
CA ASP A 40 3.85 -26.09 3.76
C ASP A 40 3.39 -26.51 5.16
N ALA A 41 2.94 -25.57 6.00
CA ALA A 41 2.40 -25.86 7.32
C ALA A 41 1.12 -26.70 7.24
N VAL A 42 0.21 -26.36 6.33
CA VAL A 42 -1.02 -27.14 6.05
C VAL A 42 -0.67 -28.55 5.57
N TYR A 43 0.27 -28.70 4.65
CA TYR A 43 0.71 -29.99 4.13
C TYR A 43 1.28 -30.89 5.25
N ARG A 44 2.03 -30.30 6.18
CA ARG A 44 2.59 -30.99 7.36
C ARG A 44 1.57 -31.22 8.47
N LYS A 45 0.35 -30.68 8.34
CA LYS A 45 -0.69 -30.66 9.39
C LYS A 45 -0.21 -29.99 10.68
N ASP A 46 0.65 -29.00 10.57
CA ASP A 46 1.11 -28.19 11.70
C ASP A 46 0.10 -27.06 11.95
N GLU A 47 -0.89 -27.33 12.81
CA GLU A 47 -1.95 -26.38 13.13
C GLU A 47 -1.42 -25.09 13.78
N SER A 48 -0.35 -25.19 14.58
CA SER A 48 0.26 -24.04 15.24
C SER A 48 0.88 -23.09 14.24
N GLN A 49 1.73 -23.61 13.34
CA GLN A 49 2.34 -22.79 12.29
C GLN A 49 1.30 -22.27 11.29
N THR A 50 0.29 -23.08 10.97
CA THR A 50 -0.81 -22.63 10.09
C THR A 50 -1.53 -21.43 10.69
N HIS A 51 -1.87 -21.48 11.98
CA HIS A 51 -2.51 -20.37 12.68
C HIS A 51 -1.59 -19.14 12.76
N GLU A 52 -0.29 -19.35 12.99
CA GLU A 52 0.70 -18.27 13.02
C GLU A 52 0.78 -17.54 11.68
N PHE A 53 0.96 -18.26 10.57
CA PHE A 53 1.02 -17.66 9.23
C PHE A 53 -0.30 -16.99 8.85
N ALA A 54 -1.45 -17.61 9.14
CA ALA A 54 -2.76 -17.00 8.89
C ALA A 54 -2.93 -15.68 9.67
N THR A 55 -2.45 -15.63 10.92
CA THR A 55 -2.48 -14.40 11.73
C THR A 55 -1.57 -13.31 11.14
N GLN A 56 -0.39 -13.68 10.65
CA GLN A 56 0.52 -12.74 9.99
C GLN A 56 -0.07 -12.20 8.67
N ILE A 57 -0.69 -13.07 7.86
CA ILE A 57 -1.40 -12.68 6.64
C ILE A 57 -2.50 -11.66 6.94
N ASN A 58 -3.37 -11.95 7.92
CA ASN A 58 -4.44 -11.03 8.33
C ASN A 58 -3.87 -9.66 8.78
N LYS A 59 -2.76 -9.67 9.51
CA LYS A 59 -2.11 -8.43 9.95
C LYS A 59 -1.59 -7.60 8.77
N LEU A 60 -0.94 -8.24 7.80
CA LEU A 60 -0.41 -7.57 6.60
C LEU A 60 -1.54 -7.07 5.69
N GLU A 61 -2.61 -7.84 5.52
CA GLU A 61 -3.80 -7.40 4.78
C GLU A 61 -4.42 -6.15 5.40
N THR A 62 -4.58 -6.13 6.73
CA THR A 62 -5.13 -4.96 7.43
C THR A 62 -4.21 -3.74 7.32
N GLU A 63 -2.89 -3.96 7.29
CA GLU A 63 -1.92 -2.89 7.04
C GLU A 63 -2.01 -2.35 5.61
N ALA A 64 -2.14 -3.23 4.61
CA ALA A 64 -2.33 -2.85 3.22
C ALA A 64 -3.63 -2.04 3.03
N ASP A 65 -4.76 -2.50 3.59
CA ASP A 65 -6.03 -1.77 3.50
C ASP A 65 -5.94 -0.38 4.14
N LYS A 66 -5.21 -0.24 5.25
CA LYS A 66 -4.95 1.06 5.89
C LYS A 66 -4.13 1.99 4.98
N LEU A 67 -3.10 1.48 4.31
CA LEU A 67 -2.31 2.25 3.34
C LEU A 67 -3.17 2.67 2.15
N LYS A 68 -3.97 1.76 1.59
CA LYS A 68 -4.95 2.04 0.52
C LYS A 68 -5.94 3.12 0.92
N SER A 69 -6.52 3.01 2.10
CA SER A 69 -7.47 4.00 2.64
C SER A 69 -6.82 5.37 2.84
N THR A 70 -5.62 5.39 3.42
CA THR A 70 -4.85 6.63 3.63
C THR A 70 -4.50 7.30 2.30
N PHE A 71 -4.07 6.53 1.30
CA PHE A 71 -3.80 7.03 -0.04
C PHE A 71 -5.04 7.65 -0.69
N ARG A 72 -6.19 6.95 -0.64
CA ARG A 72 -7.44 7.46 -1.22
C ARG A 72 -7.90 8.78 -0.59
N LEU A 73 -7.67 8.95 0.72
CA LEU A 73 -8.00 10.17 1.47
C LEU A 73 -7.02 11.31 1.22
N SER A 74 -5.74 11.01 0.98
CA SER A 74 -4.71 12.02 0.74
C SER A 74 -4.65 12.50 -0.72
N LEU A 75 -5.18 11.71 -1.67
CA LEU A 75 -5.09 12.00 -3.10
C LEU A 75 -5.98 13.20 -3.50
N PRO A 76 -5.40 14.33 -3.94
CA PRO A 76 -6.16 15.54 -4.29
C PRO A 76 -7.05 15.30 -5.51
N ARG A 77 -8.19 15.99 -5.58
CA ARG A 77 -9.19 15.78 -6.63
C ARG A 77 -8.81 16.38 -7.99
N THR A 78 -8.10 17.51 -8.06
CA THR A 78 -7.97 18.22 -9.36
C THR A 78 -6.87 19.30 -9.49
N LEU A 79 -5.78 19.28 -8.71
CA LEU A 79 -4.68 20.25 -8.91
C LEU A 79 -3.31 19.57 -9.10
N PHE A 80 -2.77 19.68 -10.32
CA PHE A 80 -1.38 19.43 -10.72
C PHE A 80 -0.79 18.05 -10.38
N LEU A 81 -1.52 16.96 -10.60
CA LEU A 81 -0.89 15.63 -10.65
C LEU A 81 -0.24 15.42 -12.03
N PRO A 82 0.99 14.88 -12.12
CA PRO A 82 1.64 14.56 -13.39
C PRO A 82 1.02 13.36 -14.11
N VAL A 83 0.04 12.71 -13.48
CA VAL A 83 -0.62 11.47 -13.90
C VAL A 83 -2.10 11.52 -13.56
N ASP A 84 -2.92 10.72 -14.24
CA ASP A 84 -4.35 10.66 -13.95
C ASP A 84 -4.60 10.08 -12.54
N ARG A 85 -5.54 10.71 -11.83
CA ARG A 85 -6.00 10.25 -10.52
C ARG A 85 -6.67 8.87 -10.62
N GLU A 86 -7.45 8.65 -11.68
CA GLU A 86 -8.17 7.39 -11.90
C GLU A 86 -7.21 6.23 -12.14
N ASP A 87 -6.13 6.46 -12.88
CA ASP A 87 -5.08 5.46 -13.11
C ASP A 87 -4.41 5.04 -11.79
N LEU A 88 -4.08 6.01 -10.92
CA LEU A 88 -3.49 5.72 -9.62
C LEU A 88 -4.44 4.94 -8.70
N LEU A 89 -5.73 5.28 -8.72
CA LEU A 89 -6.75 4.56 -7.97
C LEU A 89 -7.01 3.16 -8.50
N THR A 90 -6.92 2.97 -9.81
CA THR A 90 -7.04 1.66 -10.46
C THR A 90 -5.85 0.80 -10.10
N LEU A 91 -4.63 1.36 -10.19
CA LEU A 91 -3.40 0.65 -9.86
C LEU A 91 -3.39 0.12 -8.42
N ILE A 92 -3.75 0.95 -7.44
CA ILE A 92 -3.80 0.49 -6.04
C ILE A 92 -4.93 -0.53 -5.80
N ALA A 93 -6.05 -0.40 -6.50
CA ALA A 93 -7.15 -1.37 -6.42
C ALA A 93 -6.79 -2.71 -7.07
N ASP A 94 -5.93 -2.73 -8.07
CA ASP A 94 -5.45 -3.98 -8.67
C ASP A 94 -4.41 -4.66 -7.78
N GLN A 95 -3.57 -3.91 -7.08
CA GLN A 95 -2.67 -4.48 -6.06
C GLN A 95 -3.43 -5.12 -4.89
N ASP A 96 -4.51 -4.49 -4.44
CA ASP A 96 -5.36 -4.96 -3.33
C ASP A 96 -6.05 -6.30 -3.63
N LYS A 97 -6.17 -6.67 -4.91
CA LYS A 97 -6.78 -7.95 -5.33
C LYS A 97 -5.79 -9.10 -5.44
N LEU A 98 -4.48 -8.83 -5.34
CA LEU A 98 -3.42 -9.85 -5.42
C LEU A 98 -3.37 -10.68 -4.14
#